data_AF-A0A0B7K144-F1
#
_entry.id   AF-A0A0B7K144-F1
#
_cell.length_a   1.000
_cell.length_b   1.000
_cell.length_c   1.000
_cell.angle_alpha   90.00
_cell.angle_beta   90.00
_cell.angle_gamma   90.00
#
_symmetry.space_group_name_H-M   'P 1'
#
loop_
_entity.id
_entity.type
_entity.pdbx_description
1 polymer ?
#
loop_
_entity_poly.entity_id
_entity_poly.type
_entity_poly.pdbx_seq_one_letter_code
_entity_poly.pdbx_strand_id
1 'polypeptide(L)'
;MSSPALSRHRSRYFERAFGSPRELEEETQNVRAQAIVLAEIKTNVIINDEAAFMSNLASLIARRYDRPITSVAVTVEHGVCMLFSGTFDPAYTITIHAIPSLVQPVTNKRNLALLQHHLECALRVPSSRGLVRFVSVPEDCFGRNGRTVAGDIMEAVGAATLNSLEEGTVAPTRSSKKEGFEYTPKSSIPSEMKAGARTRAGTPS
;
A
#
# COMPACT_ATOMS: atom_id res chain seq x y z
N MET A 1 -25.17 -36.78 12.44
CA MET A 1 -25.33 -35.92 11.25
C MET A 1 -25.19 -34.48 11.68
N SER A 2 -24.12 -33.79 11.27
CA SER A 2 -23.84 -32.40 11.67
C SER A 2 -24.77 -31.45 10.92
N SER A 3 -25.53 -30.61 11.63
CA SER A 3 -26.50 -29.69 11.02
C SER A 3 -25.78 -28.54 10.29
N PRO A 4 -26.11 -28.25 9.01
CA PRO A 4 -25.41 -27.26 8.17
C PRO A 4 -25.48 -25.82 8.72
N ALA A 5 -26.44 -25.52 9.59
CA ALA A 5 -26.59 -24.20 10.22
C ALA A 5 -25.50 -23.90 11.27
N LEU A 6 -25.08 -24.91 12.05
CA LEU A 6 -24.03 -24.75 13.06
C LEU A 6 -22.63 -24.63 12.44
N SER A 7 -22.42 -25.28 11.29
CA SER A 7 -21.18 -25.17 10.51
C SER A 7 -20.97 -23.76 9.96
N ARG A 8 -22.02 -23.12 9.42
CA ARG A 8 -21.97 -21.73 8.95
C ARG A 8 -21.78 -20.71 10.06
N HIS A 9 -22.30 -20.97 11.26
CA HIS A 9 -22.15 -20.07 12.39
C HIS A 9 -20.72 -20.09 12.96
N ARG A 10 -20.08 -21.27 12.98
CA ARG A 10 -18.66 -21.40 13.35
C ARG A 10 -17.75 -20.75 12.31
N SER A 11 -17.99 -20.94 11.01
CA SER A 11 -17.13 -20.34 9.97
C SER A 11 -17.11 -18.82 10.06
N ARG A 12 -18.27 -18.18 10.28
CA ARG A 12 -18.38 -16.73 10.43
C ARG A 12 -17.72 -16.21 11.71
N TYR A 13 -17.75 -16.98 12.80
CA TYR A 13 -17.07 -16.60 14.03
C TYR A 13 -15.55 -16.67 13.89
N PHE A 14 -15.03 -17.71 13.23
CA PHE A 14 -13.61 -17.82 12.91
C PHE A 14 -13.15 -16.73 11.93
N GLU A 15 -13.95 -16.41 10.91
CA GLU A 15 -13.65 -15.35 9.93
C GLU A 15 -13.61 -13.96 10.59
N ARG A 16 -14.45 -13.73 11.60
CA ARG A 16 -14.45 -12.46 12.36
C ARG A 16 -13.33 -12.37 13.40
N ALA A 17 -12.88 -13.51 13.93
CA ALA A 17 -11.85 -13.56 14.97
C ALA A 17 -10.40 -13.45 14.44
N PHE A 18 -10.18 -13.64 13.13
CA PHE A 18 -8.84 -13.67 12.55
C PHE A 18 -8.66 -12.72 11.36
N GLY A 19 -9.60 -11.80 11.14
CA GLY A 19 -9.70 -11.01 9.90
C GLY A 19 -10.11 -11.88 8.71
N SER A 20 -10.78 -11.31 7.73
CA SER A 20 -11.06 -12.06 6.51
C SER A 20 -9.76 -12.26 5.72
N PRO A 21 -9.55 -13.41 5.05
CA PRO A 21 -8.35 -13.63 4.23
C PRO A 21 -8.13 -12.55 3.15
N ARG A 22 -9.19 -11.86 2.73
CA ARG A 22 -9.12 -10.76 1.77
C ARG A 22 -8.51 -9.50 2.38
N GLU A 23 -8.93 -9.11 3.57
CA GLU A 23 -8.41 -7.92 4.26
C GLU A 23 -6.91 -8.07 4.55
N LEU A 24 -6.46 -9.25 4.98
CA LEU A 24 -5.03 -9.49 5.25
C LEU A 24 -4.17 -9.42 3.98
N GLU A 25 -4.71 -9.90 2.84
CA GLU A 25 -4.04 -9.81 1.54
C GLU A 25 -3.99 -8.35 1.06
N GLU A 26 -5.04 -7.57 1.28
CA GLU A 26 -5.08 -6.14 0.96
C GLU A 26 -4.01 -5.37 1.75
N GLU A 27 -3.88 -5.61 3.06
CA GLU A 27 -2.83 -4.98 3.87
C GLU A 27 -1.42 -5.38 3.42
N THR A 28 -1.22 -6.66 3.12
CA THR A 28 0.04 -7.15 2.57
C THR A 28 0.37 -6.43 1.25
N GLN A 29 -0.63 -6.25 0.39
CA GLN A 29 -0.48 -5.57 -0.88
C GLN A 29 -0.24 -4.06 -0.72
N ASN A 30 -0.85 -3.41 0.27
CA ASN A 30 -0.62 -2.02 0.60
C ASN A 30 0.84 -1.77 1.00
N VAL A 31 1.40 -2.65 1.85
CA VAL A 31 2.82 -2.59 2.22
C VAL A 31 3.71 -2.82 0.99
N ARG A 32 3.41 -3.83 0.17
CA ARG A 32 4.14 -4.09 -1.07
C ARG A 32 4.08 -2.95 -2.07
N ALA A 33 2.99 -2.18 -2.10
CA ALA A 33 2.83 -0.99 -2.95
C ALA A 33 3.76 0.15 -2.53
N GLN A 34 4.24 0.15 -1.29
CA GLN A 34 5.24 1.11 -0.80
C GLN A 34 6.68 0.58 -0.88
N ALA A 35 6.86 -0.69 -1.25
CA ALA A 35 8.18 -1.32 -1.33
C ALA A 35 9.10 -0.58 -2.31
N ILE A 36 10.38 -0.54 -1.94
CA ILE A 36 11.40 0.23 -2.65
C ILE A 36 11.81 -0.42 -3.96
N VAL A 37 12.04 0.44 -4.96
CA VAL A 37 12.76 0.07 -6.18
C VAL A 37 14.07 0.86 -6.21
N LEU A 38 15.18 0.13 -6.17
CA LEU A 38 16.53 0.70 -6.24
C LEU A 38 17.07 0.52 -7.65
N ALA A 39 17.53 1.59 -8.27
CA ALA A 39 18.22 1.57 -9.55
C ALA A 39 19.65 2.08 -9.41
N GLU A 40 20.60 1.23 -9.77
CA GLU A 40 22.03 1.55 -9.74
C GLU A 40 22.53 1.60 -11.18
N ILE A 41 23.03 2.75 -11.64
CA ILE A 41 23.59 2.91 -12.98
C ILE A 41 25.08 3.25 -12.93
N LYS A 42 25.84 2.60 -13.81
CA LYS A 42 27.24 2.90 -14.08
C LYS A 42 27.42 3.19 -15.56
N THR A 43 28.16 4.23 -15.92
CA THR A 43 28.40 4.63 -17.31
C THR A 43 29.76 5.31 -17.48
N ASN A 44 30.39 5.14 -18.64
CA ASN A 44 31.60 5.89 -19.02
C ASN A 44 31.28 7.26 -19.65
N VAL A 45 30.01 7.59 -19.87
CA VAL A 45 29.56 8.91 -20.30
C VAL A 45 29.64 9.89 -19.14
N ILE A 46 30.15 11.09 -19.37
CA ILE A 46 30.12 12.19 -18.38
C ILE A 46 28.76 12.86 -18.43
N ILE A 47 28.06 12.91 -17.30
CA ILE A 47 26.75 13.54 -17.15
C ILE A 47 26.95 14.94 -16.56
N ASN A 48 26.48 15.98 -17.25
CA ASN A 48 26.66 17.37 -16.82
C ASN A 48 25.64 17.81 -15.77
N ASP A 49 24.37 17.43 -15.91
CA ASP A 49 23.29 17.74 -14.97
C ASP A 49 22.79 16.44 -14.31
N GLU A 50 23.51 16.02 -13.27
CA GLU A 50 23.26 14.78 -12.54
C GLU A 50 21.88 14.79 -11.86
N ALA A 51 21.48 15.94 -11.30
CA ALA A 51 20.23 16.07 -10.56
C ALA A 51 19.02 15.92 -11.50
N ALA A 52 19.04 16.56 -12.67
CA ALA A 52 17.98 16.40 -13.66
C ALA A 52 17.95 14.97 -14.22
N PHE A 53 19.12 14.39 -14.50
CA PHE A 53 19.21 13.00 -14.96
C PHE A 53 18.60 12.02 -13.96
N MET A 54 19.02 12.09 -12.68
CA MET A 54 18.52 11.24 -11.61
C MET A 54 17.02 11.42 -11.40
N SER A 55 16.52 12.66 -11.41
CA SER A 55 15.10 12.96 -11.22
C SER A 55 14.23 12.41 -12.35
N ASN A 56 14.69 12.52 -13.60
CA ASN A 56 14.01 11.97 -14.76
C ASN A 56 13.98 10.44 -14.74
N LEU A 57 15.10 9.81 -14.38
CA LEU A 57 15.20 8.35 -14.24
C LEU A 57 14.32 7.84 -13.09
N ALA A 58 14.35 8.51 -11.93
CA ALA A 58 13.49 8.16 -10.79
C ALA A 58 12.00 8.26 -11.14
N SER A 59 11.61 9.33 -11.85
CA SER A 59 10.24 9.52 -12.33
C SER A 59 9.81 8.44 -13.32
N LEU A 60 10.72 8.00 -14.20
CA LEU A 60 10.46 6.86 -15.07
C LEU A 60 10.24 5.58 -14.26
N ILE A 61 11.14 5.26 -13.33
CA ILE A 61 11.06 4.04 -12.50
C ILE A 61 9.76 4.02 -11.70
N ALA A 62 9.42 5.12 -11.03
CA ALA A 62 8.17 5.28 -10.30
C ALA A 62 6.95 4.91 -11.16
N ARG A 63 6.86 5.48 -12.38
CA ARG A 63 5.77 5.15 -13.33
C ARG A 63 5.83 3.72 -13.84
N ARG A 64 7.02 3.13 -14.00
CA ARG A 64 7.18 1.77 -14.54
C ARG A 64 6.79 0.69 -13.54
N TYR A 65 7.05 0.93 -12.27
CA TYR A 65 6.77 -0.01 -11.18
C TYR A 65 5.48 0.32 -10.41
N ASP A 66 4.78 1.38 -10.81
CA ASP A 66 3.61 1.90 -10.10
C ASP A 66 3.92 2.12 -8.61
N ARG A 67 4.96 2.94 -8.39
CA ARG A 67 5.48 3.26 -7.06
C ARG A 67 5.48 4.76 -6.84
N PRO A 68 5.22 5.23 -5.61
CA PRO A 68 5.41 6.63 -5.30
C PRO A 68 6.90 6.98 -5.46
N ILE A 69 7.18 8.23 -5.86
CA ILE A 69 8.56 8.69 -6.07
C ILE A 69 9.42 8.57 -4.80
N THR A 70 8.79 8.68 -3.63
CA THR A 70 9.41 8.50 -2.32
C THR A 70 9.91 7.06 -2.09
N SER A 71 9.40 6.08 -2.83
CA SER A 71 9.83 4.68 -2.80
C SER A 71 10.80 4.31 -3.93
N VAL A 72 11.38 5.29 -4.61
CA VAL A 72 12.40 5.07 -5.62
C VAL A 72 13.73 5.61 -5.12
N ALA A 73 14.78 4.79 -5.24
CA ALA A 73 16.16 5.20 -5.00
C ALA A 73 16.96 5.03 -6.29
N VAL A 74 17.75 6.05 -6.64
CA VAL A 74 18.62 6.02 -7.83
C VAL A 74 20.03 6.39 -7.40
N THR A 75 21.01 5.60 -7.83
CA THR A 75 22.44 5.89 -7.66
C THR A 75 23.11 5.89 -9.03
N VAL A 76 23.99 6.87 -9.26
CA VAL A 76 24.66 7.09 -10.55
C VAL A 76 26.17 7.18 -10.33
N GLU A 77 26.91 6.30 -11.00
CA GLU A 77 28.35 6.43 -11.19
C GLU A 77 28.61 6.73 -12.68
N HIS A 78 29.16 7.91 -12.98
CA HIS A 78 29.40 8.33 -14.36
C HIS A 78 30.86 8.72 -14.58
N GLY A 79 31.31 8.78 -15.84
CA GLY A 79 32.71 9.00 -16.18
C GLY A 79 33.67 7.88 -15.74
N VAL A 80 33.15 6.68 -15.43
CA VAL A 80 33.99 5.55 -15.01
C VAL A 80 34.68 4.87 -16.19
N CYS A 81 35.80 4.18 -15.95
CA CYS A 81 36.42 3.34 -16.97
C CYS A 81 35.53 2.12 -17.24
N MET A 82 35.10 1.93 -18.49
CA MET A 82 34.25 0.81 -18.90
C MET A 82 34.71 0.24 -20.24
N LEU A 83 34.96 -1.07 -20.28
CA LEU A 83 35.12 -1.84 -21.51
C LEU A 83 33.85 -2.68 -21.71
N PHE A 84 33.16 -2.47 -22.82
CA PHE A 84 31.94 -3.22 -23.15
C PHE A 84 32.07 -3.76 -24.57
N SER A 85 31.71 -5.03 -24.80
CA SER A 85 31.85 -5.71 -26.10
C SER A 85 33.18 -5.44 -26.84
N GLY A 86 34.29 -5.37 -26.10
CA GLY A 86 35.64 -5.16 -26.65
C GLY A 86 36.01 -3.71 -27.01
N THR A 87 35.14 -2.73 -26.77
CA THR A 87 35.42 -1.30 -27.04
C THR A 87 35.15 -0.41 -25.83
N PHE A 88 35.84 0.73 -25.79
CA PHE A 88 35.65 1.79 -24.78
C PHE A 88 34.60 2.83 -25.21
N ASP A 89 33.85 2.57 -26.28
CA ASP A 89 32.76 3.45 -26.74
C ASP A 89 31.73 3.65 -25.63
N PRO A 90 30.90 4.71 -25.69
CA PRO A 90 29.84 4.95 -24.72
C PRO A 90 29.01 3.70 -24.42
N ALA A 91 28.87 3.36 -23.15
CA ALA A 91 28.19 2.17 -22.66
C ALA A 91 27.68 2.39 -21.23
N TYR A 92 26.69 1.60 -20.83
CA TYR A 92 26.18 1.62 -19.46
C TYR A 92 25.81 0.23 -18.95
N THR A 93 25.80 0.10 -17.63
CA THR A 93 25.15 -1.01 -16.92
C THR A 93 24.17 -0.43 -15.93
N ILE A 94 22.95 -0.96 -15.88
CA ILE A 94 21.94 -0.62 -14.87
C ILE A 94 21.45 -1.89 -14.18
N THR A 95 21.41 -1.84 -12.85
CA THR A 95 20.79 -2.89 -12.03
C THR A 95 19.53 -2.33 -11.37
N ILE A 96 18.41 -3.03 -11.52
CA ILE A 96 17.19 -2.74 -10.78
C ILE A 96 17.00 -3.81 -9.70
N HIS A 97 16.98 -3.40 -8.44
CA HIS A 97 16.64 -4.24 -7.31
C HIS A 97 15.21 -3.94 -6.86
N ALA A 98 14.39 -4.98 -6.72
CA ALA A 98 13.01 -4.85 -6.28
C ALA A 98 12.51 -6.18 -5.67
N ILE A 99 11.38 -6.13 -4.97
CA ILE A 99 10.73 -7.34 -4.43
C ILE A 99 10.32 -8.32 -5.55
N PRO A 100 10.19 -9.63 -5.27
CA PRO A 100 10.02 -10.64 -6.30
C PRO A 100 8.80 -10.41 -7.21
N SER A 101 7.70 -9.91 -6.67
CA SER A 101 6.48 -9.60 -7.42
C SER A 101 6.68 -8.54 -8.53
N LEU A 102 7.72 -7.71 -8.42
CA LEU A 102 8.06 -6.68 -9.40
C LEU A 102 9.08 -7.14 -10.45
N VAL A 103 9.75 -8.28 -10.23
CA VAL A 103 10.85 -8.78 -11.07
C VAL A 103 10.39 -9.98 -11.92
N GLN A 104 9.16 -9.90 -12.44
CA GLN A 104 8.57 -10.98 -13.23
C GLN A 104 9.02 -10.97 -14.70
N PRO A 105 9.20 -12.12 -15.38
CA PRO A 105 9.75 -12.17 -16.73
C PRO A 105 9.07 -11.24 -17.76
N VAL A 106 7.74 -11.18 -17.75
CA VAL A 106 6.95 -10.31 -18.65
C VAL A 106 7.16 -8.84 -18.31
N THR A 107 7.13 -8.49 -17.02
CA THR A 107 7.39 -7.15 -16.51
C THR A 107 8.80 -6.68 -16.88
N ASN A 108 9.80 -7.54 -16.68
CA ASN A 108 11.19 -7.28 -17.01
C ASN A 108 11.38 -7.03 -18.51
N LYS A 109 10.77 -7.84 -19.37
CA LYS A 109 10.84 -7.65 -20.84
C LYS A 109 10.30 -6.27 -21.25
N ARG A 110 9.16 -5.84 -20.67
CA ARG A 110 8.59 -4.53 -20.96
C ARG A 110 9.44 -3.39 -20.40
N ASN A 111 9.92 -3.53 -19.16
CA ASN A 111 10.75 -2.52 -18.50
C ASN A 111 12.12 -2.37 -19.15
N LEU A 112 12.71 -3.46 -19.66
CA LEU A 112 13.95 -3.46 -20.43
C LEU A 112 13.86 -2.48 -21.60
N ALA A 113 12.90 -2.67 -22.50
CA ALA A 113 12.76 -1.83 -23.69
C ALA A 113 12.58 -0.34 -23.35
N LEU A 114 11.80 -0.03 -22.31
CA LEU A 114 11.52 1.35 -21.91
C LEU A 114 12.70 2.01 -21.20
N LEU A 115 13.41 1.26 -20.35
CA LEU A 115 14.64 1.74 -19.69
C LEU A 115 15.73 2.01 -20.72
N GLN A 116 15.96 1.07 -21.65
CA GLN A 116 16.97 1.24 -22.69
C GLN A 116 16.63 2.44 -23.60
N HIS A 117 15.37 2.59 -24.01
CA HIS A 117 14.95 3.75 -24.79
C HIS A 117 15.17 5.09 -24.05
N HIS A 118 14.85 5.14 -22.75
CA HIS A 118 15.09 6.34 -21.96
C HIS A 118 16.58 6.68 -21.85
N LEU A 119 17.43 5.68 -21.59
CA LEU A 119 18.88 5.86 -21.49
C LEU A 119 19.52 6.20 -22.83
N GLU A 120 18.98 5.69 -23.94
CA GLU A 120 19.40 6.06 -25.28
C GLU A 120 19.14 7.55 -25.56
N CYS A 121 17.95 8.05 -25.18
CA CYS A 121 17.65 9.48 -25.28
C CYS A 121 18.52 10.34 -24.36
N ALA A 122 18.71 9.90 -23.11
CA ALA A 122 19.38 10.69 -22.06
C ALA A 122 20.91 10.68 -22.18
N LEU A 123 21.52 9.52 -22.45
CA LEU A 123 22.97 9.33 -22.52
C LEU A 123 23.52 9.30 -23.95
N ARG A 124 22.64 9.23 -24.97
CA ARG A 124 23.03 9.00 -26.38
C ARG A 124 23.82 7.70 -26.57
N VAL A 125 23.55 6.71 -25.73
CA VAL A 125 24.13 5.37 -25.79
C VAL A 125 23.10 4.43 -26.41
N PRO A 126 23.38 3.78 -27.56
CA PRO A 126 22.42 2.87 -28.17
C PRO A 126 22.13 1.67 -27.26
N SER A 127 20.90 1.15 -27.33
CA SER A 127 20.46 0.01 -26.52
C SER A 127 21.39 -1.23 -26.59
N SER A 128 22.09 -1.44 -27.72
CA SER A 128 23.08 -2.52 -27.90
C SER A 128 24.36 -2.37 -27.04
N ARG A 129 24.62 -1.17 -26.52
CA ARG A 129 25.73 -0.83 -25.61
C ARG A 129 25.29 -0.71 -24.14
N GLY A 130 24.07 -1.15 -23.85
CA GLY A 130 23.47 -1.10 -22.52
C GLY A 130 23.17 -2.49 -21.97
N LEU A 131 23.60 -2.75 -20.73
CA LEU A 131 23.21 -3.95 -19.98
C LEU A 131 22.19 -3.58 -18.90
N VAL A 132 21.06 -4.27 -18.87
CA VAL A 132 20.05 -4.13 -17.81
C VAL A 132 19.94 -5.45 -17.05
N ARG A 133 20.08 -5.39 -15.73
CA ARG A 133 19.94 -6.54 -14.83
C ARG A 133 18.80 -6.29 -13.86
N PHE A 134 17.89 -7.25 -13.73
CA PHE A 134 16.84 -7.22 -12.71
C PHE A 134 17.20 -8.20 -11.59
N VAL A 135 17.14 -7.73 -10.36
CA VAL A 135 17.51 -8.48 -9.16
C VAL A 135 16.29 -8.54 -8.25
N SER A 136 15.78 -9.75 -8.07
CA SER A 136 14.76 -10.02 -7.08
C SER A 136 15.41 -10.04 -5.70
N VAL A 137 14.96 -9.17 -4.81
CA VAL A 137 15.40 -9.11 -3.42
C VAL A 137 14.23 -9.55 -2.54
N PRO A 138 14.38 -10.64 -1.75
CA PRO A 138 13.34 -11.10 -0.82
C PRO A 138 12.85 -10.01 0.14
N GLU A 139 11.59 -10.12 0.57
CA GLU A 139 10.92 -9.09 1.41
C GLU A 139 11.58 -8.93 2.78
N ASP A 140 12.23 -9.98 3.30
CA ASP A 140 13.02 -9.97 4.53
C ASP A 140 14.44 -9.40 4.34
N CYS A 141 14.89 -9.21 3.10
CA CYS A 141 16.20 -8.66 2.74
C CYS A 141 16.12 -7.20 2.24
N PHE A 142 14.92 -6.62 2.17
CA PHE A 142 14.71 -5.24 1.76
C PHE A 142 14.33 -4.38 2.97
N GLY A 143 15.27 -3.58 3.45
CA GLY A 143 15.11 -2.76 4.66
C GLY A 143 14.89 -1.27 4.39
N ARG A 144 13.95 -0.65 5.10
CA ARG A 144 13.75 0.81 5.14
C ARG A 144 13.15 1.22 6.48
N ASN A 145 13.47 2.42 6.96
CA ASN A 145 12.92 2.97 8.22
C ASN A 145 13.11 2.04 9.44
N GLY A 146 14.21 1.27 9.48
CA GLY A 146 14.51 0.35 10.57
C GLY A 146 13.77 -0.99 10.55
N ARG A 147 12.94 -1.27 9.54
CA ARG A 147 12.24 -2.55 9.35
C ARG A 147 12.46 -3.11 7.95
N THR A 148 12.18 -4.40 7.79
CA THR A 148 12.15 -5.05 6.47
C THR A 148 10.74 -4.99 5.91
N VAL A 149 10.58 -5.15 4.59
CA VAL A 149 9.24 -5.24 3.98
C VAL A 149 8.44 -6.38 4.60
N ALA A 150 9.07 -7.53 4.88
CA ALA A 150 8.45 -8.63 5.59
C ALA A 150 8.02 -8.24 7.02
N GLY A 151 8.84 -7.44 7.72
CA GLY A 151 8.50 -6.89 9.03
C GLY A 151 7.31 -5.93 9.00
N ASP A 152 7.27 -5.03 8.00
CA ASP A 152 6.13 -4.12 7.79
C ASP A 152 4.84 -4.90 7.47
N ILE A 153 4.93 -5.97 6.65
CA ILE A 153 3.78 -6.85 6.36
C ILE A 153 3.29 -7.51 7.65
N MET A 154 4.20 -8.09 8.44
CA MET A 154 3.84 -8.76 9.69
C MET A 154 3.14 -7.82 10.66
N GLU A 155 3.60 -6.57 10.76
CA GLU A 155 2.99 -5.56 11.61
C GLU A 155 1.61 -5.13 11.11
N ALA A 156 1.45 -4.86 9.81
CA ALA A 156 0.18 -4.46 9.21
C ALA A 156 -0.89 -5.55 9.38
N VAL A 157 -0.54 -6.80 9.07
CA VAL A 157 -1.42 -7.97 9.22
C VAL A 157 -1.76 -8.20 10.70
N GLY A 158 -0.79 -8.05 11.59
CA GLY A 158 -1.01 -8.17 13.04
C GLY A 158 -1.98 -7.12 13.57
N ALA A 159 -1.82 -5.86 13.16
CA ALA A 159 -2.72 -4.77 13.52
C ALA A 159 -4.15 -4.99 12.97
N ALA A 160 -4.29 -5.41 11.71
CA ALA A 160 -5.60 -5.70 11.11
C ALA A 160 -6.33 -6.85 11.82
N THR A 161 -5.59 -7.87 12.25
CA THR A 161 -6.13 -9.00 13.02
C THR A 161 -6.65 -8.54 14.38
N LEU A 162 -5.91 -7.67 15.09
CA LEU A 162 -6.33 -7.13 16.38
C LEU A 162 -7.56 -6.22 16.24
N ASN A 163 -7.60 -5.35 15.24
CA ASN A 163 -8.76 -4.48 14.99
C ASN A 163 -10.05 -5.28 14.73
N SER A 164 -9.94 -6.38 13.97
CA SER A 164 -11.06 -7.28 13.68
C SER A 164 -11.64 -7.95 14.95
N LEU A 165 -10.78 -8.24 15.93
CA LEU A 165 -11.18 -8.81 17.22
C LEU A 165 -11.93 -7.80 18.09
N GLU A 166 -11.49 -6.54 18.13
CA GLU A 166 -12.13 -5.50 18.93
C GLU A 166 -13.53 -5.14 18.40
N GLU A 167 -13.70 -5.03 17.08
CA GLU A 167 -15.00 -4.76 16.42
C GLU A 167 -16.03 -5.90 16.59
N GLY A 168 -15.57 -7.12 16.89
CA GLY A 168 -16.44 -8.27 17.20
C GLY A 168 -17.16 -8.19 18.56
N THR A 169 -16.77 -7.26 19.44
CA THR A 169 -17.20 -7.25 20.86
C THR A 169 -18.38 -6.31 21.16
N VAL A 170 -18.87 -5.52 20.19
CA VAL A 170 -19.95 -4.55 20.42
C VAL A 170 -21.28 -5.05 19.83
N ALA A 171 -22.07 -5.80 20.62
CA ALA A 171 -23.54 -5.70 20.68
C ALA A 171 -24.17 -6.65 21.73
N PRO A 172 -24.84 -6.12 22.78
CA PRO A 172 -26.02 -6.75 23.34
C PRO A 172 -27.27 -6.01 22.83
N THR A 173 -27.99 -6.60 21.88
CA THR A 173 -29.36 -6.19 21.55
C THR A 173 -30.29 -6.55 22.70
N ARG A 174 -30.72 -5.55 23.47
CA ARG A 174 -31.77 -5.69 24.49
C ARG A 174 -33.13 -5.73 23.79
N SER A 175 -33.62 -6.92 23.48
CA SER A 175 -35.03 -7.13 23.13
C SER A 175 -35.88 -7.13 24.38
N SER A 176 -36.84 -6.20 24.48
CA SER A 176 -37.99 -6.34 25.37
C SER A 176 -39.26 -6.22 24.53
N LYS A 177 -39.79 -7.37 24.10
CA LYS A 177 -41.19 -7.53 23.73
C LYS A 177 -42.02 -7.48 25.02
N LYS A 178 -43.11 -6.71 25.03
CA LYS A 178 -44.34 -7.08 25.75
C LYS A 178 -45.55 -6.63 24.94
N GLU A 179 -46.39 -7.61 24.64
CA GLU A 179 -47.60 -7.54 23.84
C GLU A 179 -48.78 -6.92 24.61
N GLY A 180 -49.61 -6.18 23.85
CA GLY A 180 -51.07 -6.11 23.85
C GLY A 180 -51.87 -6.11 25.17
N PHE A 181 -52.60 -5.02 25.40
CA PHE A 181 -54.03 -5.12 25.74
C PHE A 181 -54.76 -3.81 25.40
N GLU A 182 -55.75 -3.90 24.51
CA GLU A 182 -56.66 -2.82 24.12
C GLU A 182 -57.83 -2.78 25.11
N TYR A 183 -58.10 -1.60 25.69
CA TYR A 183 -59.35 -1.30 26.39
C TYR A 183 -59.61 0.22 26.36
N THR A 184 -60.61 0.66 25.60
CA THR A 184 -61.23 2.00 25.76
C THR A 184 -62.42 1.88 26.71
N PRO A 185 -62.70 2.86 27.60
CA PRO A 185 -63.69 3.89 27.21
C PRO A 185 -63.59 5.29 27.88
N LYS A 186 -64.07 6.29 27.11
CA LYS A 186 -64.91 7.48 27.40
C LYS A 186 -64.54 8.55 28.46
N SER A 187 -64.48 9.80 27.94
CA SER A 187 -64.90 11.13 28.49
C SER A 187 -64.45 11.52 29.91
N SER A 188 -63.84 12.68 30.17
CA SER A 188 -64.48 14.01 30.17
C SER A 188 -63.43 15.13 30.45
N ILE A 189 -63.59 16.29 29.82
CA ILE A 189 -62.98 17.62 30.13
C ILE A 189 -63.74 18.22 31.37
N PRO A 190 -63.37 19.33 32.10
CA PRO A 190 -62.30 20.36 32.00
C PRO A 190 -61.47 20.54 33.32
N SER A 191 -60.44 21.39 33.46
CA SER A 191 -60.55 22.85 33.60
C SER A 191 -59.18 23.50 33.88
N GLU A 192 -59.09 24.75 33.48
CA GLU A 192 -58.03 25.75 33.66
C GLU A 192 -57.49 25.93 35.09
N MET A 193 -56.22 26.37 35.20
CA MET A 193 -55.79 27.63 35.85
C MET A 193 -54.26 27.66 35.90
N LYS A 194 -53.60 28.48 35.07
CA LYS A 194 -53.19 29.88 35.31
C LYS A 194 -51.89 30.05 36.12
N ALA A 195 -50.96 30.73 35.44
CA ALA A 195 -50.06 31.78 35.93
C ALA A 195 -48.73 31.43 36.63
N GLY A 196 -47.70 32.22 36.27
CA GLY A 196 -46.44 32.38 37.00
C GLY A 196 -45.21 32.12 36.13
N ALA A 197 -44.86 32.99 35.18
CA ALA A 197 -43.98 34.16 35.36
C ALA A 197 -42.47 33.84 35.34
N ARG A 198 -41.76 34.45 34.36
CA ARG A 198 -40.45 35.15 34.42
C ARG A 198 -39.30 34.48 35.21
N THR A 199 -38.04 34.39 34.77
CA THR A 199 -37.24 35.11 33.77
C THR A 199 -35.85 34.44 33.69
N ARG A 200 -35.24 34.50 32.50
CA ARG A 200 -33.81 34.69 32.16
C ARG A 200 -32.70 34.48 33.21
N ALA A 201 -31.73 33.66 32.84
CA ALA A 201 -30.30 33.99 32.61
C ALA A 201 -29.71 32.83 31.77
N GLY A 202 -29.11 33.00 30.58
CA GLY A 202 -27.87 33.75 30.28
C GLY A 202 -26.72 33.05 31.02
N THR A 203 -25.80 32.29 30.42
CA THR A 203 -24.95 32.56 29.24
C THR A 203 -24.24 31.26 28.80
N PRO A 204 -23.93 31.09 27.51
CA PRO A 204 -22.90 30.15 27.05
C PRO A 204 -21.56 30.87 26.83
N SER A 205 -20.47 30.19 27.19
CA SER A 205 -19.13 30.14 26.54
C SER A 205 -18.10 29.72 27.59
#